data_AF-A0A537IVV3-F1
#
_entry.id   AF-A0A537IVV3-F1
#
_cell.length_a   1.000
_cell.length_b   1.000
_cell.length_c   1.000
_cell.angle_alpha   90.00
_cell.angle_beta   90.00
_cell.angle_gamma   90.00
#
_symmetry.space_group_name_H-M   'P 1'
#
loop_
_entity.id
_entity.type
_entity.pdbx_description
1 polymer ?
#
loop_
_entity_poly.entity_id
_entity_poly.type
_entity_poly.pdbx_seq_one_letter_code
_entity_poly.pdbx_strand_id
1 'polypeptide(L)'
;MKRNSKILSELRKKRDNREYERTRTSMLLAASISKAIKSKGLTKSEFAEKMGKNPSVVTKWLSGVHNFTSDTLTDIQQVLGISLLNLGSETSPILTARGNTSTTFNVFIMPDEYKKVKNEGLNPISFATLSNTQVISKRVVEMLSSHD
;
A
#
# COMPACT_ATOMS: atom_id res chain seq x y z
N MET A 1 -6.13 11.82 46.95
CA MET A 1 -5.96 12.42 45.61
C MET A 1 -4.97 11.60 44.77
N LYS A 2 -5.41 10.66 43.90
CA LYS A 2 -4.50 9.89 43.01
C LYS A 2 -5.03 9.64 41.57
N ARG A 3 -6.30 9.98 41.28
CA ARG A 3 -6.92 9.72 39.97
C ARG A 3 -6.63 10.81 38.92
N ASN A 4 -6.51 12.07 39.35
CA ASN A 4 -6.34 13.19 38.41
C ASN A 4 -4.95 13.19 37.75
N SER A 5 -3.91 12.69 38.43
CA SER A 5 -2.55 12.61 37.87
C SER A 5 -2.40 11.54 36.79
N LYS A 6 -3.16 10.43 36.88
CA LYS A 6 -3.11 9.34 35.90
C LYS A 6 -3.79 9.74 34.59
N ILE A 7 -4.95 10.39 34.64
CA ILE A 7 -5.64 10.87 33.44
C ILE A 7 -4.83 11.97 32.75
N LEU A 8 -4.27 12.92 33.51
CA LEU A 8 -3.43 13.98 32.96
C LEU A 8 -2.12 13.43 32.34
N SER A 9 -1.51 12.41 32.94
CA SER A 9 -0.28 11.81 32.39
C SER A 9 -0.56 10.98 31.13
N GLU A 10 -1.66 10.22 31.08
CA GLU A 10 -2.11 9.50 29.89
C GLU A 10 -2.44 10.47 28.73
N LEU A 11 -3.13 11.58 29.00
CA LEU A 11 -3.42 12.60 27.99
C LEU A 11 -2.14 13.28 27.47
N ARG A 12 -1.18 13.57 28.34
CA ARG A 12 0.12 14.17 27.96
C ARG A 12 0.94 13.22 27.09
N LYS A 13 1.00 11.93 27.44
CA LYS A 13 1.64 10.88 26.63
C LYS A 13 0.98 10.72 25.26
N LYS A 14 -0.36 10.70 25.20
CA LYS A 14 -1.11 10.58 23.94
C LYS A 14 -0.93 11.79 23.02
N ARG A 15 -0.71 12.99 23.58
CA ARG A 15 -0.40 14.19 22.80
C ARG A 15 1.00 14.09 22.17
N ASP A 16 1.98 13.67 22.97
CA ASP A 16 3.39 13.52 22.56
C ASP A 16 3.54 12.51 21.41
N ASN A 17 2.86 11.35 21.52
CA ASN A 17 2.94 10.31 20.49
C ASN A 17 2.43 10.77 19.11
N ARG A 18 1.37 11.59 19.05
CA ARG A 18 0.83 12.05 17.76
C ARG A 18 1.74 13.06 17.07
N GLU A 19 2.33 13.95 17.84
CA GLU A 19 3.27 14.96 17.31
C GLU A 19 4.57 14.31 16.86
N TYR A 20 5.05 13.34 17.63
CA TYR A 20 6.18 12.50 17.27
C TYR A 20 5.93 11.77 15.94
N GLU A 21 4.82 11.06 15.78
CA GLU A 21 4.54 10.30 14.54
C GLU A 21 4.38 11.21 13.32
N ARG A 22 3.79 12.40 13.48
CA ARG A 22 3.71 13.40 12.40
C ARG A 22 5.11 13.85 11.97
N THR A 23 5.95 14.22 12.94
CA THR A 23 7.32 14.66 12.68
C THR A 23 8.13 13.55 12.01
N ARG A 24 8.05 12.33 12.54
CA ARG A 24 8.68 11.14 11.97
C ARG A 24 8.24 10.91 10.52
N THR A 25 6.94 11.00 10.24
CA THR A 25 6.40 10.83 8.88
C THR A 25 6.94 11.91 7.93
N SER A 26 6.90 13.18 8.33
CA SER A 26 7.41 14.29 7.50
C SER A 26 8.92 14.16 7.23
N MET A 27 9.71 13.72 8.21
CA MET A 27 11.13 13.44 8.03
C MET A 27 11.38 12.29 7.04
N LEU A 28 10.61 11.20 7.15
CA LEU A 28 10.71 10.06 6.22
C LEU A 28 10.34 10.45 4.79
N LEU A 29 9.31 11.27 4.61
CA LEU A 29 8.93 11.81 3.30
C LEU A 29 10.06 12.67 2.72
N ALA A 30 10.58 13.62 3.50
CA ALA A 30 11.69 14.48 3.06
C ALA A 30 12.94 13.68 2.68
N ALA A 31 13.30 12.67 3.47
CA ALA A 31 14.43 11.78 3.17
C ALA A 31 14.20 10.98 1.89
N SER A 32 12.99 10.45 1.69
CA SER A 32 12.62 9.68 0.50
C SER A 32 12.67 10.53 -0.76
N ILE A 33 12.12 11.75 -0.70
CA ILE A 33 12.17 12.71 -1.80
C ILE A 33 13.61 13.10 -2.11
N SER A 34 14.42 13.43 -1.09
CA SER A 34 15.84 13.77 -1.25
C SER A 34 16.63 12.63 -1.93
N LYS A 35 16.38 11.38 -1.52
CA LYS A 35 16.99 10.20 -2.12
C LYS A 35 16.57 10.05 -3.59
N ALA A 36 15.29 10.22 -3.89
CA ALA A 36 14.76 10.07 -5.25
C ALA A 36 15.27 11.16 -6.21
N ILE A 37 15.41 12.40 -5.73
CA ILE A 37 16.05 13.50 -6.47
C ILE A 37 17.48 13.11 -6.84
N LYS A 38 18.27 12.66 -5.86
CA LYS A 38 19.66 12.22 -6.06
C LYS A 38 19.76 11.01 -7.00
N SER A 39 18.89 10.02 -6.88
CA SER A 39 18.92 8.84 -7.76
C SER A 39 18.60 9.16 -9.21
N LYS A 40 17.85 10.24 -9.46
CA LYS A 40 17.60 10.76 -10.81
C LYS A 40 18.72 11.68 -11.34
N GLY A 41 19.77 11.89 -10.57
CA GLY A 41 20.85 12.82 -10.92
C GLY A 41 20.41 14.29 -10.95
N LEU A 42 19.28 14.62 -10.32
CA LEU A 42 18.75 15.98 -10.28
C LEU A 42 19.36 16.76 -9.12
N THR A 43 19.63 18.03 -9.35
CA THR A 43 19.86 19.02 -8.31
C THR A 43 18.53 19.47 -7.69
N LYS A 44 18.60 20.11 -6.51
CA LYS A 44 17.41 20.70 -5.87
C LYS A 44 16.77 21.79 -6.73
N SER A 45 17.58 22.56 -7.46
CA SER A 45 17.12 23.64 -8.33
C SER A 45 16.38 23.09 -9.54
N GLU A 46 16.93 22.09 -10.22
CA GLU A 46 16.25 21.43 -11.37
C GLU A 46 14.96 20.73 -10.94
N PHE A 47 14.94 20.13 -9.75
CA PHE A 47 13.70 19.57 -9.21
C PHE A 47 12.68 20.67 -8.92
N ALA A 48 13.09 21.82 -8.38
CA ALA A 48 12.20 22.96 -8.15
C ALA A 48 11.61 23.49 -9.47
N GLU A 49 12.42 23.59 -10.52
CA GLU A 49 11.97 23.96 -11.87
C GLU A 49 10.95 22.97 -12.43
N LYS A 50 11.22 21.66 -12.32
CA LYS A 50 10.26 20.61 -12.75
C LYS A 50 8.95 20.66 -11.99
N MET A 51 8.98 21.09 -10.72
CA MET A 51 7.77 21.28 -9.90
C MET A 51 7.10 22.64 -10.12
N GLY A 52 7.69 23.54 -10.91
CA GLY A 52 7.21 24.92 -11.06
C GLY A 52 7.22 25.70 -9.73
N LYS A 53 8.17 25.40 -8.84
CA LYS A 53 8.29 26.02 -7.51
C LYS A 53 9.65 26.72 -7.35
N ASN A 54 9.71 27.65 -6.41
CA ASN A 54 10.96 28.29 -6.03
C ASN A 54 11.89 27.29 -5.26
N PRO A 55 13.21 27.30 -5.49
CA PRO A 55 14.17 26.46 -4.74
C PRO A 55 14.05 26.54 -3.21
N SER A 56 13.64 27.68 -2.65
CA SER A 56 13.40 27.84 -1.21
C SER A 56 12.26 26.95 -0.71
N VAL A 57 11.22 26.74 -1.53
CA VAL A 57 10.08 25.86 -1.20
C VAL A 57 10.54 24.41 -1.14
N VAL A 58 11.30 23.96 -2.14
CA VAL A 58 11.89 22.61 -2.14
C VAL A 58 12.83 22.42 -0.95
N THR A 59 13.63 23.43 -0.61
CA THR A 59 14.51 23.38 0.57
C THR A 59 13.70 23.20 1.86
N LYS A 60 12.55 23.87 1.98
CA LYS A 60 11.61 23.70 3.09
C LYS A 60 10.95 22.33 3.10
N TRP A 61 10.65 21.74 1.95
CA TRP A 61 10.13 20.37 1.88
C TRP A 61 11.17 19.36 2.39
N LEU A 62 12.43 19.55 2.00
CA LEU A 62 13.52 18.64 2.34
C LEU A 62 14.05 18.80 3.77
N SER A 63 13.60 19.81 4.52
CA SER A 63 13.97 19.97 5.93
C SER A 63 13.22 19.01 6.87
N GLY A 64 12.14 18.37 6.38
CA GLY A 64 11.39 17.37 7.15
C GLY A 64 10.40 17.95 8.17
N VAL A 65 10.24 19.28 8.24
CA VAL A 65 9.24 19.95 9.10
C VAL A 65 8.03 20.47 8.32
N HIS A 66 7.94 20.13 7.03
CA HIS A 66 6.83 20.54 6.19
C HIS A 66 5.67 19.53 6.23
N ASN A 67 4.45 20.05 6.26
CA ASN A 67 3.24 19.26 6.09
C ASN A 67 2.90 19.24 4.60
N PHE A 68 2.93 18.06 3.99
CA PHE A 68 2.56 17.89 2.59
C PHE A 68 1.06 17.67 2.44
N THR A 69 0.48 18.22 1.37
CA THR A 69 -0.87 17.87 0.91
C THR A 69 -0.81 16.63 0.02
N SER A 70 -1.94 15.92 -0.12
CA SER A 70 -2.07 14.79 -1.06
C SER A 70 -1.69 15.17 -2.49
N ASP A 71 -2.11 16.36 -2.92
CA ASP A 71 -1.88 16.86 -4.28
C ASP A 71 -0.39 17.08 -4.50
N THR A 72 0.28 17.74 -3.54
CA THR A 72 1.73 17.96 -3.60
C THR A 72 2.50 16.63 -3.64
N LEU A 73 2.10 15.64 -2.83
CA LEU A 73 2.73 14.32 -2.86
C LEU A 73 2.49 13.60 -4.19
N THR A 74 1.32 13.77 -4.79
CA THR A 74 0.97 13.19 -6.09
C THR A 74 1.84 13.79 -7.19
N ASP A 75 1.99 15.11 -7.23
CA ASP A 75 2.84 15.80 -8.19
C ASP A 75 4.31 15.36 -8.05
N ILE A 76 4.80 15.27 -6.82
CA ILE A 76 6.17 14.80 -6.54
C ILE A 76 6.35 13.36 -7.02
N GLN A 77 5.39 12.46 -6.76
CA GLN A 77 5.43 11.08 -7.24
C GLN A 77 5.49 10.99 -8.76
N GLN A 78 4.74 11.83 -9.49
CA GLN A 78 4.75 11.85 -10.95
C GLN A 78 6.09 12.37 -11.49
N VAL A 79 6.60 13.49 -10.97
CA VAL A 79 7.87 14.08 -11.41
C VAL A 79 9.05 13.14 -11.09
N LEU A 80 9.04 12.53 -9.91
CA LEU A 80 10.11 11.63 -9.47
C LEU A 80 9.87 10.17 -9.86
N GLY A 81 8.73 9.79 -10.43
CA GLY A 81 8.42 8.41 -10.81
C GLY A 81 8.55 7.43 -9.64
N ILE A 82 8.12 7.84 -8.44
CA ILE A 82 8.23 7.04 -7.20
C ILE A 82 6.86 6.84 -6.56
N SER A 83 6.75 5.85 -5.68
CA SER A 83 5.60 5.69 -4.78
C SER A 83 5.98 6.16 -3.37
N LEU A 84 5.39 7.28 -2.92
CA LEU A 84 5.54 7.81 -1.56
C LEU A 84 4.40 7.36 -0.65
N LEU A 85 3.23 7.07 -1.23
CA LEU A 85 2.06 6.60 -0.51
C LEU A 85 1.83 5.13 -0.83
N ASN A 86 1.60 4.31 0.20
CA ASN A 86 1.07 2.96 0.05
C ASN A 86 -0.44 3.03 0.16
N LEU A 87 -1.07 3.56 -0.89
CA LEU A 87 -2.52 3.47 -1.07
C LEU A 87 -2.75 2.04 -1.55
N GLY A 88 -3.31 1.17 -0.70
CA GLY A 88 -3.45 -0.25 -0.98
C GLY A 88 -4.12 -0.52 -2.32
N SER A 89 -3.33 -0.57 -3.39
CA SER A 89 -3.70 -1.22 -4.61
C SER A 89 -3.41 -2.68 -4.35
N GLU A 90 -4.41 -3.38 -3.81
CA GLU A 90 -4.51 -4.83 -3.86
C GLU A 90 -4.52 -5.22 -5.34
N THR A 91 -3.37 -5.20 -6.02
CA THR A 91 -3.19 -5.82 -7.33
C THR A 91 -3.31 -7.32 -7.07
N SER A 92 -4.56 -7.77 -7.05
CA SER A 92 -4.91 -9.18 -6.95
C SER A 92 -4.41 -9.84 -8.24
N PRO A 93 -3.50 -10.83 -8.14
CA PRO A 93 -3.04 -11.53 -9.32
C PRO A 93 -4.23 -12.33 -9.90
N ILE A 94 -4.71 -11.93 -11.07
CA ILE A 94 -5.60 -12.77 -11.87
C ILE A 94 -4.74 -13.88 -12.48
N LEU A 95 -5.03 -15.14 -12.16
CA LEU A 95 -4.33 -16.29 -12.74
C LEU A 95 -5.18 -16.94 -13.81
N THR A 96 -4.58 -17.17 -14.99
CA THR A 96 -5.22 -17.88 -16.09
C THR A 96 -4.89 -19.36 -16.02
N ALA A 97 -5.89 -20.21 -15.81
CA ALA A 97 -5.75 -21.67 -15.82
C ALA A 97 -6.24 -22.25 -17.15
N ARG A 98 -5.46 -23.15 -17.78
CA ARG A 98 -5.86 -23.87 -18.99
C ARG A 98 -6.39 -25.24 -18.61
N GLY A 99 -7.70 -25.46 -18.81
CA GLY A 99 -8.32 -26.77 -18.68
C GLY A 99 -8.04 -27.68 -19.88
N ASN A 100 -8.35 -28.96 -19.72
CA ASN A 100 -8.23 -30.05 -20.69
C ASN A 100 -9.40 -30.10 -21.69
N THR A 101 -10.41 -29.25 -21.51
CA THR A 101 -11.37 -28.86 -22.54
C THR A 101 -11.09 -27.40 -22.89
N SER A 102 -11.32 -26.97 -24.13
CA SER A 102 -10.83 -25.69 -24.69
C SER A 102 -11.42 -24.40 -24.08
N THR A 103 -11.93 -24.44 -22.84
CA THR A 103 -12.56 -23.30 -22.14
C THR A 103 -11.62 -22.74 -21.07
N THR A 104 -11.27 -21.46 -21.19
CA THR A 104 -10.47 -20.72 -20.20
C THR A 104 -11.37 -20.12 -19.13
N PHE A 105 -11.03 -20.30 -17.85
CA PHE A 105 -11.71 -19.62 -16.73
C PHE A 105 -10.72 -18.73 -15.97
N ASN A 106 -11.18 -17.53 -15.60
CA ASN A 106 -10.40 -16.61 -14.76
C ASN A 106 -10.48 -17.07 -13.31
N VAL A 107 -9.33 -17.30 -12.68
CA VAL A 107 -9.25 -17.68 -11.26
C VAL A 107 -8.83 -16.47 -10.45
N PHE A 108 -9.70 -16.07 -9.53
CA PHE A 108 -9.43 -14.99 -8.59
C PHE A 108 -8.81 -15.55 -7.30
N ILE A 109 -7.71 -14.94 -6.84
CA ILE A 109 -7.02 -15.28 -5.59
C ILE A 109 -6.72 -14.00 -4.83
N MET A 110 -7.03 -13.98 -3.53
CA MET A 110 -6.73 -12.83 -2.67
C MET A 110 -5.22 -12.61 -2.53
N PRO A 111 -4.70 -11.37 -2.50
CA PRO A 111 -3.26 -11.07 -2.44
C PRO A 111 -2.52 -11.73 -1.26
N ASP A 112 -3.14 -11.77 -0.09
CA ASP A 112 -2.55 -12.37 1.11
C ASP A 112 -2.49 -13.90 1.01
N GLU A 113 -3.51 -14.51 0.41
CA GLU A 113 -3.52 -15.94 0.10
C GLU A 113 -2.48 -16.28 -0.96
N TYR A 114 -2.36 -15.48 -2.02
CA TYR A 114 -1.35 -15.67 -3.05
C TYR A 114 0.08 -15.68 -2.47
N LYS A 115 0.39 -14.69 -1.62
CA LYS A 115 1.68 -14.63 -0.92
C LYS A 115 1.91 -15.87 -0.05
N LYS A 116 0.89 -16.28 0.71
CA LYS A 116 0.95 -17.45 1.58
C LYS A 116 1.23 -18.74 0.79
N VAL A 117 0.45 -19.00 -0.25
CA VAL A 117 0.57 -20.20 -1.10
C VAL A 117 1.93 -20.26 -1.78
N LYS A 118 2.44 -19.12 -2.26
CA LYS A 118 3.79 -19.04 -2.86
C LYS A 118 4.90 -19.30 -1.83
N ASN A 119 4.76 -18.80 -0.60
CA ASN A 119 5.73 -19.02 0.47
C ASN A 119 5.74 -20.46 0.98
N GLU A 120 4.61 -21.16 0.90
CA GLU A 120 4.46 -22.59 1.22
C GLU A 120 4.88 -23.51 0.06
N GLY A 121 5.38 -22.96 -1.06
CA GLY A 121 5.86 -23.73 -2.21
C GLY A 121 4.75 -24.38 -3.05
N LEU A 122 3.49 -24.03 -2.80
CA LEU A 122 2.33 -24.56 -3.48
C LEU A 122 2.06 -23.79 -4.78
N ASN A 123 1.48 -24.45 -5.79
CA ASN A 123 1.05 -23.80 -7.02
C ASN A 123 -0.29 -23.06 -6.77
N PRO A 124 -0.34 -21.71 -6.91
CA PRO A 124 -1.54 -20.93 -6.62
C PRO A 124 -2.75 -21.29 -7.49
N ILE A 125 -2.53 -21.71 -8.74
CA ILE A 125 -3.61 -22.14 -9.64
C ILE A 125 -4.21 -23.46 -9.15
N SER A 126 -3.37 -24.43 -8.77
CA SER A 126 -3.83 -25.71 -8.21
C SER A 126 -4.62 -25.49 -6.92
N PHE A 127 -4.17 -24.59 -6.04
CA PHE A 127 -4.88 -24.26 -4.80
C PHE A 127 -6.27 -23.67 -5.06
N ALA A 128 -6.35 -22.65 -5.92
CA ALA A 128 -7.60 -21.93 -6.16
C ALA A 128 -8.60 -22.69 -7.06
N THR A 129 -8.13 -23.60 -7.91
CA THR A 129 -9.01 -24.52 -8.63
C THR A 129 -9.59 -25.59 -7.70
N LEU A 130 -8.82 -26.12 -6.74
CA LEU A 130 -9.32 -27.10 -5.76
C LEU A 130 -10.35 -26.50 -4.80
N SER A 131 -10.11 -25.29 -4.28
CA SER A 131 -11.06 -24.61 -3.40
C SER A 131 -12.38 -24.30 -4.13
N ASN A 132 -12.31 -23.75 -5.35
CA ASN A 132 -13.50 -23.51 -6.16
C ASN A 132 -14.20 -24.81 -6.58
N THR A 133 -13.47 -25.88 -6.87
CA THR A 133 -14.08 -27.21 -7.19
C THR A 133 -14.84 -27.76 -5.99
N GLN A 134 -14.32 -27.62 -4.75
CA GLN A 134 -15.05 -28.02 -3.54
C GLN A 134 -16.32 -27.18 -3.31
N VAL A 135 -16.25 -25.86 -3.52
CA VAL A 135 -17.40 -24.96 -3.39
C VAL A 135 -18.47 -25.24 -4.46
N ILE A 136 -18.07 -25.46 -5.71
CA ILE A 136 -18.97 -25.81 -6.82
C ILE A 136 -19.60 -27.18 -6.58
N SER A 137 -18.81 -28.19 -6.21
CA SER A 137 -19.30 -29.55 -5.91
C SER A 137 -20.36 -29.52 -4.80
N LYS A 138 -20.08 -28.81 -3.70
CA LYS A 138 -21.03 -28.66 -2.58
C LYS A 138 -22.33 -27.99 -3.02
N ARG A 139 -22.26 -26.93 -3.82
CA ARG A 139 -23.44 -26.17 -4.27
C ARG A 139 -24.26 -26.89 -5.33
N VAL A 140 -23.62 -27.70 -6.18
CA VAL A 140 -24.31 -28.60 -7.13
C VAL A 140 -25.04 -29.72 -6.39
N VAL A 141 -24.44 -30.30 -5.35
CA VAL A 141 -25.08 -31.31 -4.50
C VAL A 141 -26.28 -30.74 -3.75
N GLU A 142 -26.18 -29.52 -3.21
CA GLU A 142 -27.31 -28.82 -2.55
C GLU A 142 -28.44 -28.49 -3.53
N MET A 143 -28.13 -28.13 -4.78
CA MET A 143 -29.14 -27.86 -5.82
C MET A 143 -29.88 -29.12 -6.29
N LEU A 144 -29.19 -30.25 -6.39
CA LEU A 144 -29.79 -31.54 -6.77
C LEU A 144 -30.62 -32.16 -5.64
N SER A 145 -30.30 -31.83 -4.38
CA SER A 145 -31.04 -32.32 -3.20
C SER A 145 -32.30 -31.49 -2.86
N SER A 146 -32.59 -30.43 -3.63
CA SER A 146 -33.73 -29.52 -3.42
C SER A 146 -34.91 -29.78 -4.38
N HIS A 147 -34.90 -30.89 -5.12
CA HIS A 147 -35.92 -31.26 -6.10
C HIS A 147 -36.62 -32.60 -5.83
N ASP A 148 -36.56 -33.13 -4.60
CA ASP A 148 -37.43 -34.22 -4.11
C ASP A 148 -38.32 -33.73 -2.96
#